data_AF-A0A7C2QJL0-F1
#
_entry.id   AF-A0A7C2QJL0-F1
#
_cell.length_a   1.000
_cell.length_b   1.000
_cell.length_c   1.000
_cell.angle_alpha   90.00
_cell.angle_beta   90.00
_cell.angle_gamma   90.00
#
_symmetry.space_group_name_H-M   'P 1'
#
loop_
_entity.id
_entity.type
_entity.pdbx_description
1 polymer ?
#
loop_
_entity_poly.entity_id
_entity_poly.type
_entity_poly.pdbx_seq_one_letter_code
_entity_poly.pdbx_strand_id
1 'polypeptide(L)'
;MGAEVEIIVKPPSMRASKEAAAELKRIEPDAIMLNLPENISDLVQDLASESIKYEDFIEEVGERLPSPVEAWIKGYEHILLELRELRRGPDVYCYGDLVSFEVEARRAIEVARLTLRTIITGRVDVDEWLKLFSEERRIVEAGSIREAEKVASTLIRYERAACISEHAPTHLKARLAREGMITRVRYVGQPYHFTPLETLRRKIAKGNVSREEVEALVREHVKFIREYVYRKPLLEALDEWSMKKLYWLYGCRDKP
;
A
#
# COMPACT_ATOMS: atom_id res chain seq x y z
N MET A 1 -27.93 4.87 14.93
CA MET A 1 -27.52 4.82 13.50
C MET A 1 -26.04 4.47 13.52
N GLY A 2 -25.61 3.39 12.88
CA GLY A 2 -24.20 2.97 12.93
C GLY A 2 -23.32 3.87 12.06
N ALA A 3 -22.05 4.04 12.43
CA ALA A 3 -21.07 4.79 11.64
C ALA A 3 -20.99 4.23 10.20
N GLU A 4 -21.01 5.10 9.20
CA GLU A 4 -20.78 4.74 7.79
C GLU A 4 -19.29 4.83 7.48
N VAL A 5 -18.70 3.71 7.05
CA VAL A 5 -17.27 3.63 6.72
C VAL A 5 -17.09 3.25 5.25
N GLU A 6 -16.49 4.15 4.47
CA GLU A 6 -16.06 3.88 3.09
C GLU A 6 -14.60 3.39 3.10
N ILE A 7 -14.40 2.12 2.77
CA ILE A 7 -13.06 1.54 2.62
C ILE A 7 -12.62 1.70 1.16
N ILE A 8 -11.62 2.56 0.93
CA ILE A 8 -11.04 2.81 -0.38
C ILE A 8 -9.79 1.95 -0.53
N VAL A 9 -9.88 0.93 -1.37
CA VAL A 9 -8.78 0.00 -1.66
C VAL A 9 -8.00 0.51 -2.88
N LYS A 10 -6.74 0.90 -2.67
CA LYS A 10 -5.85 1.40 -3.74
C LYS A 10 -4.60 0.52 -3.91
N PRO A 11 -4.20 0.16 -5.14
CA PRO A 11 -2.83 -0.31 -5.37
C PRO A 11 -1.82 0.85 -5.19
N PRO A 12 -0.51 0.56 -5.05
CA PRO A 12 0.55 1.57 -4.93
C PRO A 12 0.88 2.20 -6.29
N SER A 13 -0.09 2.88 -6.88
CA SER A 13 -0.04 3.41 -8.25
C SER A 13 -0.42 4.89 -8.25
N MET A 14 0.11 5.66 -9.23
CA MET A 14 -0.14 7.10 -9.24
C MET A 14 -1.60 7.40 -9.55
N ARG A 15 -2.15 6.70 -10.55
CA ARG A 15 -3.58 6.74 -10.88
C ARG A 15 -4.45 6.45 -9.65
N ALA A 16 -4.12 5.39 -8.91
CA ALA A 16 -4.91 4.97 -7.76
C ALA A 16 -4.87 5.99 -6.61
N SER A 17 -3.73 6.65 -6.39
CA SER A 17 -3.59 7.71 -5.39
C SER A 17 -4.47 8.93 -5.72
N LYS A 18 -4.48 9.36 -7.00
CA LYS A 18 -5.35 10.46 -7.49
C LYS A 18 -6.83 10.12 -7.36
N GLU A 19 -7.23 8.92 -7.78
CA GLU A 19 -8.61 8.48 -7.67
C GLU A 19 -9.08 8.37 -6.22
N ALA A 20 -8.20 7.90 -5.31
CA ALA A 20 -8.51 7.87 -3.88
C ALA A 20 -8.74 9.28 -3.32
N ALA A 21 -7.89 10.26 -3.67
CA ALA A 21 -8.04 11.64 -3.23
C ALA A 21 -9.35 12.28 -3.75
N ALA A 22 -9.71 12.02 -5.01
CA ALA A 22 -10.98 12.44 -5.59
C ALA A 22 -12.20 11.81 -4.89
N GLU A 23 -12.11 10.54 -4.50
CA GLU A 23 -13.16 9.88 -3.74
C GLU A 23 -13.31 10.45 -2.33
N LEU A 24 -12.21 10.79 -1.65
CA LEU A 24 -12.25 11.47 -0.34
C LEU A 24 -12.96 12.83 -0.44
N LYS A 25 -12.67 13.62 -1.49
CA LYS A 25 -13.36 14.88 -1.78
C LYS A 25 -14.86 14.70 -2.03
N ARG A 26 -15.26 13.59 -2.64
CA ARG A 26 -16.68 13.27 -2.91
C ARG A 26 -17.41 12.82 -1.66
N ILE A 27 -16.76 12.04 -0.81
CA ILE A 27 -17.35 11.49 0.43
C ILE A 27 -17.46 12.56 1.52
N GLU A 28 -16.49 13.49 1.55
CA GLU A 28 -16.33 14.50 2.62
C GLU A 28 -16.46 13.85 4.02
N PRO A 29 -15.59 12.88 4.36
CA PRO A 29 -15.68 12.17 5.63
C PRO A 29 -15.34 13.10 6.80
N ASP A 30 -15.79 12.73 8.00
CA ASP A 30 -15.46 13.43 9.25
C ASP A 30 -14.15 12.90 9.85
N ALA A 31 -13.76 11.66 9.50
CA ALA A 31 -12.45 11.08 9.82
C ALA A 31 -11.86 10.25 8.68
N ILE A 32 -10.53 10.25 8.56
CA ILE A 32 -9.77 9.49 7.56
C ILE A 32 -8.72 8.62 8.26
N MET A 33 -8.74 7.32 7.95
CA MET A 33 -7.69 6.37 8.36
C MET A 33 -6.77 6.09 7.18
N LEU A 34 -5.49 6.40 7.30
CA LEU A 34 -4.45 6.09 6.31
C LEU A 34 -3.65 4.87 6.73
N ASN A 35 -3.37 3.98 5.77
CA ASN A 35 -2.46 2.83 5.95
C ASN A 35 -0.99 3.27 5.92
N LEU A 36 -0.66 4.26 6.73
CA LEU A 36 0.68 4.74 7.01
C LEU A 36 1.06 4.35 8.44
N PRO A 37 2.36 4.28 8.78
CA PRO A 37 2.82 3.93 10.13
C PRO A 37 2.23 4.86 11.19
N GLU A 38 1.77 4.30 12.31
CA GLU A 38 1.08 5.08 13.32
C GLU A 38 1.93 6.15 14.02
N ASN A 39 3.26 6.02 14.01
CA ASN A 39 4.19 6.94 14.63
C ASN A 39 4.32 8.28 13.88
N ILE A 40 3.68 8.43 12.72
CA ILE A 40 3.60 9.68 11.96
C ILE A 40 2.18 10.26 11.92
N SER A 41 1.26 9.73 12.73
CA SER A 41 -0.15 10.14 12.71
C SER A 41 -0.36 11.61 13.06
N ASP A 42 0.40 12.13 14.02
CA ASP A 42 0.43 13.54 14.42
C ASP A 42 0.91 14.43 13.27
N LEU A 43 2.00 14.06 12.60
CA LEU A 43 2.54 14.83 11.47
C LEU A 43 1.54 14.90 10.30
N VAL A 44 0.84 13.80 10.03
CA VAL A 44 -0.21 13.79 8.99
C VAL A 44 -1.39 14.67 9.39
N GLN A 45 -1.78 14.68 10.67
CA GLN A 45 -2.83 15.58 11.17
C GLN A 45 -2.40 17.05 11.06
N ASP A 46 -1.15 17.37 11.41
CA ASP A 46 -0.61 18.72 11.32
C ASP A 46 -0.56 19.20 9.87
N LEU A 47 -0.20 18.31 8.94
CA LEU A 47 -0.26 18.59 7.50
C LEU A 47 -1.69 18.86 7.02
N ALA A 48 -2.65 18.03 7.47
CA ALA A 48 -4.07 18.21 7.14
C ALA A 48 -4.65 19.52 7.71
N SER A 49 -4.12 19.96 8.86
CA SER A 49 -4.55 21.18 9.57
C SER A 49 -3.79 22.45 9.12
N GLU A 50 -2.96 22.36 8.08
CA GLU A 50 -2.08 23.43 7.59
C GLU A 50 -1.09 23.99 8.64
N SER A 51 -0.79 23.21 9.68
CA SER A 51 0.15 23.60 10.74
C SER A 51 1.61 23.43 10.32
N ILE A 52 1.88 22.53 9.36
CA ILE A 52 3.20 22.32 8.75
C ILE A 52 3.07 22.29 7.23
N LYS A 53 4.15 22.63 6.51
CA LYS A 53 4.22 22.48 5.05
C LYS A 53 4.62 21.06 4.68
N TYR A 54 4.40 20.70 3.41
CA TYR A 54 4.73 19.37 2.91
C TYR A 54 6.23 19.09 2.96
N GLU A 55 7.07 20.10 2.67
CA GLU A 55 8.53 19.96 2.75
C GLU A 55 8.98 19.65 4.17
N ASP A 56 8.51 20.43 5.16
CA ASP A 56 8.81 20.24 6.58
C ASP A 56 8.28 18.88 7.08
N PHE A 57 7.08 18.48 6.64
CA PHE A 57 6.52 17.16 6.91
C PHE A 57 7.43 16.02 6.44
N ILE A 58 7.98 16.10 5.22
CA ILE A 58 8.88 15.06 4.70
C ILE A 58 10.18 15.00 5.53
N GLU A 59 10.72 16.13 5.95
CA GLU A 59 11.91 16.19 6.81
C GLU A 59 11.64 15.53 8.17
N GLU A 60 10.55 15.89 8.86
CA GLU A 60 10.20 15.34 10.18
C GLU A 60 9.83 13.85 10.11
N VAL A 61 9.12 13.42 9.07
CA VAL A 61 8.84 12.00 8.83
C VAL A 61 10.14 11.22 8.60
N GLY A 62 11.15 11.85 8.00
CA GLY A 62 12.48 11.25 7.79
C GLY A 62 13.20 10.87 9.10
N GLU A 63 12.86 11.51 10.22
CA GLU A 63 13.40 11.15 11.54
C GLU A 63 12.70 9.91 12.15
N ARG A 64 11.48 9.60 11.68
CA ARG A 64 10.60 8.57 12.26
C ARG A 64 10.49 7.32 11.40
N LEU A 65 10.80 7.41 10.11
CA LEU A 65 10.71 6.30 9.16
C LEU A 65 12.09 5.88 8.61
N PRO A 66 12.25 4.61 8.19
CA PRO A 66 13.47 4.15 7.54
C PRO A 66 13.76 4.91 6.24
N SER A 67 15.04 5.23 6.01
CA SER A 67 15.49 5.85 4.76
C SER A 67 15.45 4.86 3.58
N PRO A 68 15.11 5.30 2.35
CA PRO A 68 14.66 6.64 1.98
C PRO A 68 13.17 6.84 2.27
N VAL A 69 12.81 8.01 2.84
CA VAL A 69 11.44 8.32 3.28
C VAL A 69 10.44 8.33 2.12
N GLU A 70 10.89 8.73 0.94
CA GLU A 70 10.07 8.83 -0.26
C GLU A 70 9.53 7.48 -0.69
N ALA A 71 10.26 6.39 -0.43
CA ALA A 71 9.79 5.04 -0.76
C ALA A 71 8.49 4.68 -0.02
N TRP A 72 8.26 5.26 1.16
CA TRP A 72 7.10 4.99 2.00
C TRP A 72 5.96 5.98 1.73
N ILE A 73 6.29 7.25 1.49
CA ILE A 73 5.29 8.33 1.39
C ILE A 73 4.78 8.54 -0.04
N LYS A 74 5.58 8.27 -1.08
CA LYS A 74 5.25 8.67 -2.46
C LYS A 74 3.91 8.12 -2.94
N GLY A 75 3.54 6.90 -2.54
CA GLY A 75 2.24 6.30 -2.87
C GLY A 75 1.02 7.04 -2.32
N TYR A 76 1.22 7.91 -1.33
CA TYR A 76 0.20 8.72 -0.65
C TYR A 76 0.29 10.20 -0.98
N GLU A 77 1.30 10.65 -1.73
CA GLU A 77 1.58 12.06 -1.98
C GLU A 77 0.34 12.86 -2.41
N HIS A 78 -0.44 12.37 -3.38
CA HIS A 78 -1.64 13.08 -3.81
C HIS A 78 -2.75 13.10 -2.76
N ILE A 79 -2.90 12.03 -1.97
CA ILE A 79 -3.86 12.02 -0.87
C ILE A 79 -3.44 13.08 0.15
N LEU A 80 -2.18 13.07 0.58
CA LEU A 80 -1.63 13.99 1.58
C LEU A 80 -1.74 15.45 1.16
N LEU A 81 -1.36 15.78 -0.08
CA LEU A 81 -1.43 17.14 -0.62
C LEU A 81 -2.87 17.68 -0.76
N GLU A 82 -3.85 16.78 -0.94
CA GLU A 82 -5.26 17.13 -1.09
C GLU A 82 -6.03 17.11 0.24
N LEU A 83 -5.45 16.66 1.36
CA LEU A 83 -6.13 16.64 2.67
C LEU A 83 -6.64 18.02 3.07
N ARG A 84 -5.84 19.06 2.87
CA ARG A 84 -6.19 20.45 3.17
C ARG A 84 -7.36 21.00 2.34
N GLU A 85 -7.63 20.40 1.18
CA GLU A 85 -8.70 20.83 0.29
C GLU A 85 -10.06 20.23 0.67
N LEU A 86 -10.10 19.37 1.69
CA LEU A 86 -11.33 18.76 2.19
C LEU A 86 -12.12 19.76 3.04
N ARG A 87 -13.32 20.10 2.58
CA ARG A 87 -14.15 21.17 3.15
C ARG A 87 -14.44 21.06 4.65
N ARG A 88 -14.48 19.85 5.19
CA ARG A 88 -14.84 19.58 6.59
C ARG A 88 -13.65 19.52 7.54
N GLY A 89 -12.41 19.56 7.05
CA GLY A 89 -11.22 19.40 7.88
C GLY A 89 -11.29 18.13 8.73
N PRO A 90 -11.25 16.93 8.10
CA PRO A 90 -11.42 15.69 8.84
C PRO A 90 -10.30 15.44 9.84
N ASP A 91 -10.61 14.69 10.89
CA ASP A 91 -9.57 14.11 11.74
C ASP A 91 -8.84 13.00 10.94
N VAL A 92 -7.52 13.08 10.84
CA VAL A 92 -6.70 12.14 10.06
C VAL A 92 -5.83 11.31 11.00
N TYR A 93 -5.89 9.99 10.83
CA TYR A 93 -5.15 9.04 11.64
C TYR A 93 -4.37 8.07 10.78
N CYS A 94 -3.19 7.67 11.27
CA CYS A 94 -2.41 6.58 10.69
C CYS A 94 -2.61 5.30 11.51
N TYR A 95 -2.85 4.17 10.84
CA TYR A 95 -3.18 2.91 11.52
C TYR A 95 -2.19 1.77 11.28
N GLY A 96 -1.21 1.93 10.39
CA GLY A 96 -0.24 0.90 10.06
C GLY A 96 0.56 0.47 11.28
N ASP A 97 0.62 -0.83 11.52
CA ASP A 97 1.30 -1.42 12.68
C ASP A 97 2.82 -1.27 12.58
N LEU A 98 3.46 -0.65 13.58
CA LEU A 98 4.91 -0.36 13.54
C LEU A 98 5.77 -1.61 13.44
N VAL A 99 5.41 -2.67 14.16
CA VAL A 99 6.17 -3.93 14.14
C VAL A 99 6.15 -4.56 12.75
N SER A 100 4.98 -4.58 12.11
CA SER A 100 4.82 -5.08 10.75
C SER A 100 5.56 -4.20 9.74
N PHE A 101 5.50 -2.88 9.91
CA PHE A 101 6.22 -1.92 9.08
C PHE A 101 7.75 -2.05 9.17
N GLU A 102 8.31 -2.19 10.37
CA GLU A 102 9.75 -2.41 10.55
C GLU A 102 10.24 -3.73 9.93
N VAL A 103 9.41 -4.76 9.97
CA VAL A 103 9.69 -6.02 9.28
C VAL A 103 9.67 -5.81 7.77
N GLU A 104 8.64 -5.13 7.23
CA GLU A 104 8.56 -4.81 5.81
C GLU A 104 9.77 -4.01 5.33
N ALA A 105 10.20 -3.00 6.08
CA ALA A 105 11.38 -2.18 5.77
C ALA A 105 12.66 -3.00 5.68
N ARG A 106 12.91 -3.89 6.66
CA ARG A 106 14.07 -4.80 6.61
C ARG A 106 13.98 -5.77 5.44
N ARG A 107 12.79 -6.30 5.15
CA ARG A 107 12.58 -7.22 4.03
C ARG A 107 12.77 -6.53 2.67
N ALA A 108 12.42 -5.26 2.53
CA ALA A 108 12.68 -4.50 1.31
C ALA A 108 14.18 -4.47 0.96
N ILE A 109 15.05 -4.34 1.97
CA ILE A 109 16.52 -4.40 1.79
C ILE A 109 16.96 -5.79 1.35
N GLU A 110 16.43 -6.85 1.96
CA GLU A 110 16.76 -8.23 1.60
C GLU A 110 16.27 -8.59 0.19
N VAL A 111 15.07 -8.15 -0.19
CA VAL A 111 14.55 -8.23 -1.57
C VAL A 111 15.50 -7.54 -2.53
N ALA A 112 15.90 -6.30 -2.25
CA ALA A 112 16.83 -5.56 -3.11
C ALA A 112 18.17 -6.28 -3.26
N ARG A 113 18.72 -6.82 -2.17
CA ARG A 113 19.96 -7.62 -2.18
C ARG A 113 19.82 -8.87 -3.04
N LEU A 114 18.74 -9.64 -2.88
CA LEU A 114 18.48 -10.84 -3.64
C LEU A 114 18.27 -10.56 -5.13
N THR A 115 17.54 -9.51 -5.45
CA THR A 115 17.33 -9.02 -6.81
C THR A 115 18.67 -8.64 -7.44
N LEU A 116 19.50 -7.86 -6.75
CA LEU A 116 20.83 -7.48 -7.25
C LEU A 116 21.73 -8.71 -7.48
N ARG A 117 21.76 -9.64 -6.54
CA ARG A 117 22.53 -10.89 -6.69
C ARG A 117 22.05 -11.70 -7.89
N THR A 118 20.74 -11.76 -8.12
CA THR A 118 20.16 -12.44 -9.29
C THR A 118 20.54 -11.74 -10.59
N ILE A 119 20.55 -10.41 -10.61
CA ILE A 119 20.99 -9.60 -11.75
C ILE A 119 22.45 -9.88 -12.09
N ILE A 120 23.34 -9.92 -11.09
CA ILE A 120 24.80 -10.10 -11.27
C ILE A 120 25.12 -11.53 -11.68
N THR A 121 24.54 -12.53 -11.01
CA THR A 121 24.93 -13.94 -11.17
C THR A 121 24.09 -14.69 -12.21
N GLY A 122 22.92 -14.16 -12.58
CA GLY A 122 21.93 -14.83 -13.43
C GLY A 122 21.21 -16.02 -12.76
N ARG A 123 21.55 -16.34 -11.51
CA ARG A 123 21.01 -17.48 -10.74
C ARG A 123 19.96 -17.00 -9.73
N VAL A 124 18.86 -17.73 -9.65
CA VAL A 124 17.81 -17.50 -8.64
C VAL A 124 18.00 -18.48 -7.48
N ASP A 125 18.14 -17.95 -6.28
CA ASP A 125 18.16 -18.75 -5.06
C ASP A 125 16.74 -18.93 -4.52
N VAL A 126 16.05 -19.96 -5.02
CA VAL A 126 14.64 -20.22 -4.71
C VAL A 126 14.42 -20.42 -3.20
N ASP A 127 15.35 -21.07 -2.51
CA ASP A 127 15.21 -21.36 -1.08
C ASP A 127 15.29 -20.08 -0.24
N GLU A 128 16.20 -19.16 -0.59
CA GLU A 128 16.30 -17.87 0.10
C GLU A 128 15.05 -17.01 -0.12
N TRP A 129 14.50 -17.00 -1.35
CA TRP A 129 13.24 -16.29 -1.66
C TRP A 129 12.02 -16.87 -0.92
N LEU A 130 11.91 -18.20 -0.83
CA LEU A 130 10.84 -18.85 -0.07
C LEU A 130 10.95 -18.57 1.42
N LYS A 131 12.16 -18.63 1.98
CA LYS A 131 12.41 -18.31 3.38
C LYS A 131 12.01 -16.87 3.70
N LEU A 132 12.42 -15.93 2.85
CA LEU A 132 12.14 -14.50 3.01
C LEU A 132 10.65 -14.20 3.22
N PHE A 133 9.77 -14.73 2.36
CA PHE A 133 8.34 -14.44 2.40
C PHE A 133 7.53 -15.37 3.32
N SER A 134 8.05 -16.55 3.68
CA SER A 134 7.35 -17.45 4.60
C SER A 134 7.42 -16.97 6.06
N GLU A 135 8.53 -16.35 6.45
CA GLU A 135 8.73 -15.80 7.80
C GLU A 135 7.86 -14.56 8.09
N GLU A 136 7.41 -13.85 7.05
CA GLU A 136 6.63 -12.61 7.13
C GLU A 136 5.17 -12.85 7.52
N ARG A 137 4.60 -14.01 7.13
CA ARG A 137 3.16 -14.26 7.20
C ARG A 137 2.56 -14.06 8.59
N ARG A 138 3.17 -14.61 9.63
CA ARG A 138 2.63 -14.55 10.99
C ARG A 138 2.63 -13.14 11.56
N ILE A 139 3.66 -12.37 11.24
CA ILE A 139 3.80 -10.99 11.72
C ILE A 139 2.75 -10.12 11.04
N VAL A 140 2.63 -10.22 9.72
CA VAL A 140 1.64 -9.46 8.93
C VAL A 140 0.20 -9.84 9.31
N GLU A 141 -0.09 -11.12 9.57
CA GLU A 141 -1.40 -11.56 10.02
C GLU A 141 -1.76 -10.96 11.40
N ALA A 142 -0.82 -10.99 12.34
CA ALA A 142 -1.01 -10.37 13.65
C ALA A 142 -1.14 -8.84 13.56
N GLY A 143 -0.35 -8.20 12.68
CA GLY A 143 -0.43 -6.77 12.38
C GLY A 143 -1.80 -6.38 11.84
N SER A 144 -2.30 -7.12 10.84
CA SER A 144 -3.62 -6.86 10.23
C SER A 144 -4.77 -6.93 11.23
N ILE A 145 -4.68 -7.78 12.25
CA ILE A 145 -5.67 -7.83 13.33
C ILE A 145 -5.60 -6.55 14.19
N ARG A 146 -4.39 -6.15 14.62
CA ARG A 146 -4.20 -4.92 15.42
C ARG A 146 -4.63 -3.66 14.67
N GLU A 147 -4.26 -3.56 13.39
CA GLU A 147 -4.68 -2.50 12.49
C GLU A 147 -6.22 -2.40 12.42
N ALA A 148 -6.90 -3.53 12.24
CA ALA A 148 -8.36 -3.55 12.18
C ALA A 148 -9.01 -3.14 13.50
N GLU A 149 -8.45 -3.54 14.64
CA GLU A 149 -8.91 -3.12 15.97
C GLU A 149 -8.73 -1.62 16.19
N LYS A 150 -7.59 -1.07 15.78
CA LYS A 150 -7.32 0.37 15.85
C LYS A 150 -8.28 1.15 14.97
N VAL A 151 -8.44 0.76 13.71
CA VAL A 151 -9.39 1.39 12.79
C VAL A 151 -10.80 1.37 13.40
N ALA A 152 -11.24 0.24 13.95
CA ALA A 152 -12.58 0.13 14.50
C ALA A 152 -12.79 0.97 15.77
N SER A 153 -11.84 0.93 16.71
CA SER A 153 -11.91 1.73 17.94
C SER A 153 -11.81 3.23 17.71
N THR A 154 -11.08 3.66 16.67
CA THR A 154 -11.02 5.06 16.26
C THR A 154 -12.28 5.51 15.55
N LEU A 155 -12.81 4.72 14.61
CA LEU A 155 -13.90 5.15 13.75
C LEU A 155 -15.30 5.11 14.39
N ILE A 156 -15.48 4.37 15.49
CA ILE A 156 -16.78 4.23 16.17
C ILE A 156 -17.36 5.57 16.67
N ARG A 157 -16.53 6.60 16.85
CA ARG A 157 -16.94 7.93 17.32
C ARG A 157 -17.36 8.89 16.21
N TYR A 158 -17.22 8.51 14.94
CA TYR A 158 -17.56 9.35 13.79
C TYR A 158 -18.79 8.81 13.07
N GLU A 159 -19.63 9.71 12.55
CA GLU A 159 -20.79 9.30 11.76
C GLU A 159 -20.39 8.83 10.36
N ARG A 160 -19.46 9.54 9.71
CA ARG A 160 -18.98 9.22 8.36
C ARG A 160 -17.47 9.22 8.35
N ALA A 161 -16.89 8.09 7.94
CA ALA A 161 -15.45 7.93 7.90
C ALA A 161 -14.98 7.28 6.60
N ALA A 162 -13.72 7.51 6.26
CA ALA A 162 -13.04 6.83 5.17
C ALA A 162 -11.79 6.09 5.67
N CYS A 163 -11.50 4.93 5.08
CA CYS A 163 -10.31 4.15 5.39
C CYS A 163 -9.58 3.80 4.09
N ILE A 164 -8.35 4.25 3.94
CA ILE A 164 -7.49 3.87 2.80
C ILE A 164 -6.80 2.55 3.13
N SER A 165 -6.93 1.55 2.27
CA SER A 165 -6.28 0.24 2.40
C SER A 165 -5.53 -0.11 1.11
N GLU A 166 -4.37 -0.75 1.22
CA GLU A 166 -3.62 -1.21 0.03
C GLU A 166 -3.99 -2.62 -0.43
N HIS A 167 -4.51 -3.42 0.51
CA HIS A 167 -4.78 -4.83 0.31
C HIS A 167 -6.27 -5.16 0.52
N ALA A 168 -6.63 -6.42 0.27
CA ALA A 168 -7.98 -6.91 0.46
C ALA A 168 -8.47 -6.60 1.90
N PRO A 169 -9.53 -5.81 2.08
CA PRO A 169 -9.91 -5.28 3.38
C PRO A 169 -10.73 -6.30 4.20
N THR A 170 -10.45 -7.60 4.06
CA THR A 170 -11.29 -8.66 4.65
C THR A 170 -11.29 -8.58 6.18
N HIS A 171 -10.11 -8.43 6.80
CA HIS A 171 -10.00 -8.28 8.26
C HIS A 171 -10.61 -6.96 8.75
N LEU A 172 -10.33 -5.86 8.05
CA LEU A 172 -10.91 -4.54 8.33
C LEU A 172 -12.44 -4.58 8.28
N LYS A 173 -13.01 -5.06 7.17
CA LYS A 173 -14.46 -5.18 6.98
C LYS A 173 -15.10 -6.09 8.04
N ALA A 174 -14.48 -7.24 8.33
CA ALA A 174 -14.98 -8.15 9.34
C ALA A 174 -14.99 -7.52 10.74
N ARG A 175 -13.93 -6.76 11.10
CA ARG A 175 -13.87 -6.09 12.40
C ARG A 175 -14.88 -4.95 12.50
N LEU A 176 -14.94 -4.07 11.50
CA LEU A 176 -15.89 -2.95 11.45
C LEU A 176 -17.34 -3.42 11.53
N ALA A 177 -17.69 -4.50 10.84
CA ALA A 177 -19.02 -5.09 10.90
C ALA A 177 -19.37 -5.63 12.30
N ARG A 178 -18.39 -6.17 13.05
CA ARG A 178 -18.62 -6.64 14.45
C ARG A 178 -18.93 -5.49 15.40
N GLU A 179 -18.40 -4.30 15.14
CA GLU A 179 -18.71 -3.08 15.89
C GLU A 179 -20.02 -2.41 15.43
N GLY A 180 -20.79 -3.04 14.52
CA GLY A 180 -22.06 -2.51 14.04
C GLY A 180 -21.95 -1.36 13.03
N MET A 181 -20.78 -1.15 12.42
CA MET A 181 -20.56 -0.12 11.42
C MET A 181 -20.97 -0.59 10.02
N ILE A 182 -21.54 0.32 9.24
CA ILE A 182 -21.98 0.06 7.86
C ILE A 182 -20.80 0.30 6.93
N THR A 183 -20.21 -0.78 6.41
CA THR A 183 -19.03 -0.69 5.54
C THR A 183 -19.39 -0.77 4.06
N ARG A 184 -18.86 0.14 3.25
CA ARG A 184 -18.81 0.04 1.79
C ARG A 184 -17.36 -0.10 1.35
N VAL A 185 -17.13 -0.89 0.30
CA VAL A 185 -15.78 -1.11 -0.24
C VAL A 185 -15.73 -0.59 -1.65
N ARG A 186 -14.77 0.28 -1.93
CA ARG A 186 -14.52 0.86 -3.25
C ARG A 186 -13.11 0.53 -3.67
N TYR A 187 -12.96 -0.04 -4.86
CA TYR A 187 -11.65 -0.27 -5.47
C TYR A 187 -11.35 0.86 -6.44
N VAL A 188 -10.20 1.51 -6.27
CA VAL A 188 -9.71 2.55 -7.19
C VAL A 188 -8.48 2.06 -7.94
N GLY A 189 -8.11 2.78 -9.00
CA GLY A 189 -6.97 2.47 -9.86
C GLY A 189 -7.13 1.15 -10.60
N GLN A 190 -8.37 0.74 -10.90
CA GLN A 190 -8.66 -0.50 -11.63
C GLN A 190 -8.73 -0.30 -13.15
N PRO A 191 -8.39 -1.32 -13.95
CA PRO A 191 -7.76 -2.58 -13.55
C PRO A 191 -6.28 -2.40 -13.20
N TYR A 192 -5.79 -3.14 -12.21
CA TYR A 192 -4.38 -3.18 -11.80
C TYR A 192 -3.80 -4.58 -11.97
N HIS A 193 -2.60 -4.69 -12.55
CA HIS A 193 -1.91 -5.97 -12.66
C HIS A 193 -0.78 -6.01 -11.63
N PHE A 194 -0.86 -6.97 -10.71
CA PHE A 194 0.17 -7.14 -9.69
C PHE A 194 1.56 -7.29 -10.30
N THR A 195 2.54 -6.75 -9.59
CA THR A 195 3.95 -7.02 -9.83
C THR A 195 4.26 -8.51 -9.60
N PRO A 196 5.40 -8.99 -10.11
CA PRO A 196 5.79 -10.38 -9.89
C PRO A 196 5.97 -10.72 -8.40
N LEU A 197 6.49 -9.77 -7.59
CA LEU A 197 6.66 -10.01 -6.15
C LEU A 197 5.33 -9.97 -5.37
N GLU A 198 4.39 -9.09 -5.72
CA GLU A 198 3.04 -9.15 -5.13
C GLU A 198 2.34 -10.47 -5.46
N THR A 199 2.52 -10.96 -6.69
CA THR A 199 1.99 -12.27 -7.11
C THR A 199 2.64 -13.41 -6.32
N LEU A 200 3.97 -13.36 -6.16
CA LEU A 200 4.74 -14.33 -5.39
C LEU A 200 4.31 -14.37 -3.92
N ARG A 201 4.25 -13.21 -3.24
CA ARG A 201 3.77 -13.07 -1.86
C ARG A 201 2.40 -13.70 -1.68
N ARG A 202 1.46 -13.43 -2.59
CA ARG A 202 0.09 -14.00 -2.53
C ARG A 202 0.06 -15.50 -2.73
N LYS A 203 0.89 -16.04 -3.64
CA LYS A 203 0.99 -17.49 -3.87
C LYS A 203 1.60 -18.21 -2.66
N ILE A 204 2.64 -17.65 -2.06
CA ILE A 204 3.26 -18.17 -0.83
C ILE A 204 2.26 -18.13 0.34
N ALA A 205 1.54 -17.02 0.53
CA ALA A 205 0.54 -16.90 1.58
C ALA A 205 -0.57 -17.97 1.47
N LYS A 206 -0.91 -18.38 0.25
CA LYS A 206 -1.89 -19.46 -0.03
C LYS A 206 -1.30 -20.87 0.02
N GLY A 207 0.02 -21.02 0.23
CA GLY A 207 0.70 -22.32 0.18
C GLY A 207 0.69 -22.96 -1.21
N ASN A 208 0.51 -22.17 -2.27
CA ASN A 208 0.32 -22.64 -3.65
C ASN A 208 1.39 -22.02 -4.56
N VAL A 209 2.65 -22.41 -4.35
CA VAL A 209 3.76 -22.04 -5.21
C VAL A 209 4.75 -23.20 -5.34
N SER A 210 5.05 -23.59 -6.57
CA SER A 210 6.13 -24.51 -6.92
C SER A 210 7.47 -23.77 -7.00
N ARG A 211 8.58 -24.51 -6.91
CA ARG A 211 9.94 -23.91 -7.02
C ARG A 211 10.15 -23.26 -8.38
N GLU A 212 9.62 -23.87 -9.44
CA GLU A 212 9.65 -23.39 -10.81
C GLU A 212 8.89 -22.06 -10.96
N GLU A 213 7.74 -21.93 -10.31
CA GLU A 213 6.97 -20.68 -10.29
C GLU A 213 7.70 -19.57 -9.52
N VAL A 214 8.35 -19.88 -8.39
CA VAL A 214 9.18 -18.91 -7.67
C VAL A 214 10.27 -18.40 -8.60
N GLU A 215 11.01 -19.31 -9.26
CA GLU A 215 12.07 -18.93 -10.18
C GLU A 215 11.55 -18.04 -11.32
N ALA A 216 10.43 -18.42 -11.94
CA ALA A 216 9.83 -17.65 -13.02
C ALA A 216 9.43 -16.23 -12.56
N LEU A 217 8.77 -16.10 -11.41
CA LEU A 217 8.34 -14.81 -10.85
C LEU A 217 9.52 -13.93 -10.44
N VAL A 218 10.60 -14.51 -9.90
CA VAL A 218 11.81 -13.76 -9.58
C VAL A 218 12.51 -13.28 -10.85
N ARG A 219 12.61 -14.13 -11.88
CA ARG A 219 13.17 -13.71 -13.18
C ARG A 219 12.33 -12.60 -13.81
N GLU A 220 11.02 -12.69 -13.70
CA GLU A 220 10.11 -11.64 -14.16
C GLU A 220 10.26 -10.36 -13.33
N HIS A 221 10.45 -10.45 -12.02
CA HIS A 221 10.76 -9.31 -11.16
C HIS A 221 12.05 -8.61 -11.61
N VAL A 222 13.11 -9.37 -11.89
CA VAL A 222 14.36 -8.81 -12.44
C VAL A 222 14.13 -8.08 -13.76
N LYS A 223 13.29 -8.64 -14.64
CA LYS A 223 12.88 -7.98 -15.90
C LYS A 223 12.12 -6.67 -15.62
N PHE A 224 11.16 -6.69 -14.69
CA PHE A 224 10.42 -5.51 -14.25
C PHE A 224 11.35 -4.40 -13.75
N ILE A 225 12.34 -4.74 -12.91
CA ILE A 225 13.31 -3.77 -12.39
C ILE A 225 14.14 -3.15 -13.53
N ARG A 226 14.71 -4.00 -14.41
CA ARG A 226 15.61 -3.54 -15.49
C ARG A 226 14.90 -2.71 -16.57
N GLU A 227 13.67 -3.07 -16.91
CA GLU A 227 12.95 -2.46 -18.02
C GLU A 227 12.10 -1.25 -17.61
N TYR A 228 11.63 -1.22 -16.36
CA TYR A 228 10.71 -0.17 -15.89
C TYR A 228 11.35 0.67 -14.79
N VAL A 229 11.67 0.07 -13.64
CA VAL A 229 12.08 0.82 -12.43
C VAL A 229 13.39 1.59 -12.61
N TYR A 230 14.37 1.05 -13.35
CA TYR A 230 15.62 1.79 -13.61
C TYR A 230 15.46 2.99 -14.55
N ARG A 231 14.35 3.08 -15.29
CA ARG A 231 14.16 4.09 -16.33
C ARG A 231 13.24 5.23 -15.91
N LYS A 232 12.46 5.05 -14.84
CA LYS A 232 11.43 6.00 -14.43
C LYS A 232 11.09 5.86 -12.94
N PRO A 233 10.45 6.87 -12.32
CA PRO A 233 9.97 6.77 -10.95
C PRO A 233 9.08 5.54 -10.72
N LEU A 234 9.12 4.96 -9.52
CA LEU A 234 8.47 3.68 -9.21
C LEU A 234 6.96 3.67 -9.53
N LEU A 235 6.23 4.73 -9.19
CA LEU A 235 4.78 4.76 -9.41
C LEU A 235 4.42 4.78 -10.90
N GLU A 236 5.20 5.48 -11.72
CA GLU A 236 5.05 5.47 -13.18
C GLU A 236 5.41 4.10 -13.76
N ALA A 237 6.46 3.46 -13.24
CA ALA A 237 6.86 2.10 -13.61
C ALA A 237 5.74 1.09 -13.34
N LEU A 238 5.02 1.24 -12.22
CA LEU A 238 3.91 0.37 -11.85
C LEU A 238 2.68 0.57 -12.74
N ASP A 239 2.36 1.82 -13.07
CA ASP A 239 1.25 2.13 -13.98
C ASP A 239 1.53 1.60 -15.40
N GLU A 240 2.73 1.80 -15.92
CA GLU A 240 3.12 1.29 -17.25
C GLU A 240 3.19 -0.24 -17.30
N TRP A 241 3.77 -0.87 -16.26
CA TRP A 241 3.75 -2.33 -16.12
C TRP A 241 2.34 -2.87 -16.17
N SER A 242 1.44 -2.26 -15.38
CA SER A 242 0.04 -2.66 -15.30
C SER A 242 -0.65 -2.56 -16.66
N MET A 243 -0.49 -1.44 -17.35
CA MET A 243 -1.06 -1.24 -18.69
C MET A 243 -0.52 -2.25 -19.70
N LYS A 244 0.80 -2.49 -19.73
CA LYS A 244 1.41 -3.42 -20.67
C LYS A 244 0.99 -4.86 -20.45
N LYS A 245 0.87 -5.30 -19.19
CA LYS A 245 0.39 -6.66 -18.87
C LYS A 245 -1.10 -6.84 -19.17
N LEU A 246 -1.85 -5.74 -19.17
CA LEU A 246 -3.27 -5.69 -19.49
C LEU A 246 -3.55 -5.20 -20.92
N TYR A 247 -2.57 -5.29 -21.83
CA TYR A 247 -2.69 -4.79 -23.22
C TYR A 247 -3.98 -5.26 -23.93
N TRP A 248 -4.42 -6.48 -23.62
CA TRP A 248 -5.62 -7.12 -24.15
C TRP A 248 -6.93 -6.48 -23.68
N LEU A 249 -6.96 -5.79 -22.54
CA LEU A 249 -8.12 -5.01 -22.07
C LEU A 249 -8.20 -3.64 -22.75
N TYR A 250 -7.07 -3.08 -23.15
CA TYR A 250 -6.98 -1.72 -23.70
C TYR A 250 -6.88 -1.69 -25.23
N GLY A 251 -6.99 -2.84 -25.91
CA GLY A 251 -6.95 -2.92 -27.37
C GLY A 251 -5.59 -2.55 -28.00
N CYS A 252 -4.52 -2.48 -27.21
CA CYS A 252 -3.16 -2.25 -27.72
C CYS A 252 -2.72 -3.48 -28.52
N ARG A 253 -2.42 -3.27 -29.82
CA ARG A 253 -2.09 -4.34 -30.78
C ARG A 253 -0.68 -4.91 -30.63
N ASP A 254 0.14 -4.34 -29.77
CA ASP A 254 1.51 -4.82 -29.55
C ASP A 254 1.53 -5.81 -28.38
N LYS A 255 1.64 -7.10 -28.71
CA LYS A 255 1.93 -8.14 -27.72
C LYS A 255 3.29 -7.84 -27.06
N PRO A 256 3.40 -7.95 -25.72
CA PRO A 256 4.67 -7.83 -24.98
C PRO A 256 5.72 -8.87 -25.35
#